data_AF-X1NDV7-F1
#
_entry.id   AF-X1NDV7-F1
#
_cell.length_a   1.000
_cell.length_b   1.000
_cell.length_c   1.000
_cell.angle_alpha   90.00
_cell.angle_beta   90.00
_cell.angle_gamma   90.00
#
_symmetry.space_group_name_H-M   'P 1'
#
loop_
_entity.id
_entity.type
_entity.pdbx_description
1 polymer ?
#
loop_
_entity_poly.entity_id
_entity_poly.type
_entity_poly.pdbx_seq_one_letter_code
_entity_poly.pdbx_strand_id
1 'polypeptide(L)'
;REIIPGKLYTPPPPQNKSNPLKINKKDFINIFYSCNDRDLSFWQLLQNNFKGISQQSAKEIIFQAKLSPEENVLKVSQNELELLWLSFDRIIENIKSHNFHPAVFLDSLSKKIKTHSIIESVQFPKYDKLSFNDANSCLKYLFTGLEKERNILTLQNKLDNIINKNMVKINNKIIAYQKKLEEVKNCEKYKLMGELIKSNLGHIKRGDREITTINYYSPHQENITIPLNNKLTPLQNAQSYFKKYRKTKDSFGIISKQLNNKKLKLTQLMEFQKLYKQNSDSLLNLI
;
A
#
# COMPACT_ATOMS: atom_id res chain seq x y z
N ARG A 1 -14.60 18.80 23.73
CA ARG A 1 -15.29 18.23 24.92
C ARG A 1 -14.38 17.18 25.52
N GLU A 2 -14.08 17.29 26.81
CA GLU A 2 -13.25 16.32 27.51
C GLU A 2 -14.11 15.17 28.03
N ILE A 3 -13.59 13.95 27.90
CA ILE A 3 -14.18 12.72 28.45
C ILE A 3 -13.15 12.18 29.44
N ILE A 4 -13.22 12.65 30.68
CA ILE A 4 -12.30 12.27 31.76
C ILE A 4 -13.08 11.87 33.01
N PRO A 5 -12.57 10.89 33.80
CA PRO A 5 -13.16 10.53 35.09
C PRO A 5 -13.27 11.73 36.03
N GLY A 6 -14.35 11.80 36.82
CA GLY A 6 -14.56 12.85 37.83
C GLY A 6 -15.10 14.17 37.30
N LYS A 7 -15.18 14.39 35.98
CA LYS A 7 -15.81 15.57 35.39
C LYS A 7 -17.28 15.32 35.07
N LEU A 8 -18.13 16.31 35.30
CA LEU A 8 -19.54 16.26 34.92
C LEU A 8 -19.67 16.15 33.39
N TYR A 9 -20.50 15.20 32.96
CA TYR A 9 -20.80 14.95 31.56
C TYR A 9 -21.51 16.16 30.95
N THR A 10 -21.00 16.67 29.83
CA THR A 10 -21.68 17.69 29.02
C THR A 10 -22.12 17.09 27.69
N PRO A 11 -23.41 17.11 27.31
CA PRO A 11 -23.86 16.54 26.02
C PRO A 11 -23.22 17.28 24.83
N PRO A 12 -23.18 16.65 23.64
CA PRO A 12 -22.74 17.35 22.42
C PRO A 12 -23.61 18.59 22.16
N PRO A 13 -23.08 19.62 21.48
CA PRO A 13 -23.84 20.83 21.20
C PRO A 13 -25.11 20.49 20.40
N PRO A 14 -26.25 21.13 20.72
CA PRO A 14 -27.50 20.86 20.03
C PRO A 14 -27.37 21.24 18.56
N GLN A 15 -27.82 20.35 17.67
CA GLN A 15 -27.96 20.66 16.25
C GLN A 15 -29.29 21.38 16.02
N ASN A 16 -29.26 22.48 15.28
CA ASN A 16 -30.46 23.23 14.87
C ASN A 16 -31.20 22.50 13.73
N LYS A 17 -31.61 21.25 14.00
CA LYS A 17 -32.28 20.35 13.06
C LYS A 17 -33.64 19.91 13.60
N SER A 18 -34.60 19.77 12.69
CA SER A 18 -35.95 19.28 12.95
C SER A 18 -35.96 17.80 13.29
N ASN A 19 -36.93 17.38 14.13
CA ASN A 19 -37.15 15.98 14.44
C ASN A 19 -38.07 15.36 13.37
N PRO A 20 -37.60 14.41 12.55
CA PRO A 20 -38.40 13.82 11.48
C PRO A 20 -39.63 13.06 12.00
N LEU A 21 -39.63 12.58 13.25
CA LEU A 21 -40.75 11.85 13.83
C LEU A 21 -41.95 12.74 14.21
N LYS A 22 -41.78 14.07 14.20
CA LYS A 22 -42.79 15.04 14.69
C LYS A 22 -43.19 16.10 13.69
N ILE A 23 -42.57 16.12 12.50
CA ILE A 23 -42.83 17.16 11.49
C ILE A 23 -44.13 16.87 10.74
N ASN A 24 -44.88 17.92 10.37
CA ASN A 24 -46.07 17.81 9.50
C ASN A 24 -45.73 18.19 8.05
N LYS A 25 -46.65 17.90 7.11
CA LYS A 25 -46.46 18.20 5.67
C LYS A 25 -46.14 19.67 5.40
N LYS A 26 -46.84 20.59 6.08
CA LYS A 26 -46.68 22.04 5.86
C LYS A 26 -45.29 22.50 6.24
N ASP A 27 -44.81 22.10 7.41
CA ASP A 27 -43.48 22.45 7.92
C ASP A 27 -42.38 21.78 7.09
N PHE A 28 -42.59 20.56 6.63
CA PHE A 28 -41.67 19.88 5.72
C PHE A 28 -41.51 20.66 4.41
N ILE A 29 -42.62 21.02 3.76
CA ILE A 29 -42.60 21.78 2.50
C ILE A 29 -41.96 23.16 2.69
N ASN A 30 -42.23 23.83 3.81
CA ASN A 30 -41.64 25.14 4.13
C ASN A 30 -40.11 25.11 4.16
N ILE A 31 -39.49 23.99 4.56
CA ILE A 31 -38.02 23.85 4.54
C ILE A 31 -37.48 24.03 3.11
N PHE A 32 -38.18 23.48 2.10
CA PHE A 32 -37.77 23.60 0.70
C PHE A 32 -37.97 25.01 0.16
N TYR A 33 -39.10 25.66 0.47
CA TYR A 33 -39.32 27.06 0.05
C TYR A 33 -38.40 28.07 0.72
N SER A 34 -37.95 27.79 1.95
CA SER A 34 -37.01 28.66 2.66
C SER A 34 -35.56 28.50 2.20
N CYS A 35 -35.28 27.55 1.30
CA CYS A 35 -33.94 27.30 0.79
C CYS A 35 -33.55 28.33 -0.28
N ASN A 36 -32.58 29.19 0.04
CA ASN A 36 -32.03 30.18 -0.88
C ASN A 36 -30.68 29.77 -1.49
N ASP A 37 -30.15 28.60 -1.10
CA ASP A 37 -28.87 28.09 -1.58
C ASP A 37 -29.04 27.47 -2.98
N ARG A 38 -28.35 28.06 -3.95
CA ARG A 38 -28.43 27.69 -5.37
C ARG A 38 -27.62 26.46 -5.72
N ASP A 39 -26.75 25.96 -4.84
CA ASP A 39 -25.89 24.80 -5.12
C ASP A 39 -26.30 23.56 -4.31
N LEU A 40 -27.33 23.68 -3.47
CA LEU A 40 -27.75 22.60 -2.60
C LEU A 40 -28.54 21.54 -3.37
N SER A 41 -28.08 20.30 -3.27
CA SER A 41 -28.79 19.13 -3.78
C SER A 41 -29.87 18.65 -2.79
N PHE A 42 -30.87 17.92 -3.30
CA PHE A 42 -31.97 17.42 -2.48
C PHE A 42 -31.52 16.64 -1.24
N TRP A 43 -30.57 15.71 -1.41
CA TRP A 43 -30.15 14.86 -0.29
C TRP A 43 -29.43 15.67 0.79
N GLN A 44 -28.71 16.74 0.41
CA GLN A 44 -28.06 17.64 1.35
C GLN A 44 -29.07 18.44 2.15
N LEU A 45 -30.14 18.94 1.52
CA LEU A 45 -31.19 19.66 2.23
C LEU A 45 -31.83 18.77 3.30
N LEU A 46 -32.21 17.54 2.96
CA LEU A 46 -32.78 16.60 3.93
C LEU A 46 -31.79 16.27 5.07
N GLN A 47 -30.54 15.96 4.74
CA GLN A 47 -29.52 15.66 5.75
C GLN A 47 -29.26 16.86 6.67
N ASN A 48 -29.23 18.08 6.14
CA ASN A 48 -28.93 19.29 6.88
C ASN A 48 -30.08 19.72 7.79
N ASN A 49 -31.34 19.43 7.43
CA ASN A 49 -32.51 19.88 8.19
C ASN A 49 -33.05 18.85 9.17
N PHE A 50 -32.76 17.55 9.02
CA PHE A 50 -33.33 16.50 9.87
C PHE A 50 -32.31 15.79 10.76
N LYS A 51 -32.69 15.59 12.03
CA LYS A 51 -31.92 14.78 12.99
C LYS A 51 -31.99 13.30 12.60
N GLY A 52 -30.84 12.62 12.64
CA GLY A 52 -30.76 11.17 12.42
C GLY A 52 -30.88 10.71 10.96
N ILE A 53 -31.05 11.62 10.00
CA ILE A 53 -31.03 11.29 8.57
C ILE A 53 -29.59 11.32 8.06
N SER A 54 -29.08 10.16 7.69
CA SER A 54 -27.78 10.02 7.02
C SER A 54 -27.87 10.42 5.54
N GLN A 55 -26.74 10.60 4.86
CA GLN A 55 -26.72 10.80 3.41
C GLN A 55 -27.45 9.66 2.69
N GLN A 56 -27.19 8.41 3.08
CA GLN A 56 -27.84 7.25 2.48
C GLN A 56 -29.36 7.26 2.69
N SER A 57 -29.82 7.60 3.91
CA SER A 57 -31.25 7.69 4.20
C SER A 57 -31.92 8.83 3.43
N ALA A 58 -31.25 9.98 3.30
CA ALA A 58 -31.74 11.10 2.51
C ALA A 58 -31.89 10.71 1.03
N LYS A 59 -30.87 10.08 0.46
CA LYS A 59 -30.94 9.55 -0.91
C LYS A 59 -32.05 8.51 -1.07
N GLU A 60 -32.25 7.64 -0.07
CA GLU A 60 -33.31 6.63 -0.10
C GLU A 60 -34.69 7.26 -0.24
N ILE A 61 -34.97 8.27 0.58
CA ILE A 61 -36.24 9.01 0.56
C ILE A 61 -36.50 9.57 -0.85
N ILE A 62 -35.46 10.13 -1.48
CA ILE A 62 -35.57 10.76 -2.80
C ILE A 62 -35.75 9.70 -3.90
N PHE A 63 -34.98 8.62 -3.85
CA PHE A 63 -35.12 7.51 -4.81
C PHE A 63 -36.48 6.82 -4.73
N GLN A 64 -37.03 6.64 -3.52
CA GLN A 64 -38.36 6.10 -3.33
C GLN A 64 -39.47 7.01 -3.86
N ALA A 65 -39.22 8.33 -3.96
CA ALA A 65 -40.08 9.29 -4.64
C ALA A 65 -39.87 9.31 -6.17
N LYS A 66 -38.97 8.48 -6.70
CA LYS A 66 -38.56 8.42 -8.13
C LYS A 66 -37.94 9.73 -8.63
N LEU A 67 -37.23 10.44 -7.76
CA LEU A 67 -36.51 11.68 -8.07
C LEU A 67 -34.99 11.43 -8.05
N SER A 68 -34.22 12.35 -8.64
CA SER A 68 -32.75 12.27 -8.62
C SER A 68 -32.19 12.97 -7.37
N PRO A 69 -31.41 12.30 -6.51
CA PRO A 69 -30.87 12.93 -5.30
C PRO A 69 -29.96 14.13 -5.53
N GLU A 70 -29.23 14.12 -6.65
CA GLU A 70 -28.28 15.15 -7.06
C GLU A 70 -28.94 16.37 -7.73
N GLU A 71 -30.26 16.33 -7.96
CA GLU A 71 -30.98 17.48 -8.50
C GLU A 71 -30.95 18.66 -7.54
N ASN A 72 -30.99 19.85 -8.15
CA ASN A 72 -30.97 21.12 -7.46
C ASN A 72 -32.33 21.38 -6.80
N VAL A 73 -32.32 21.75 -5.52
CA VAL A 73 -33.54 22.03 -4.74
C VAL A 73 -34.43 23.10 -5.37
N LEU A 74 -33.87 24.05 -6.13
CA LEU A 74 -34.63 25.15 -6.73
C LEU A 74 -35.38 24.77 -8.02
N LYS A 75 -35.10 23.61 -8.62
CA LYS A 75 -35.74 23.16 -9.87
C LYS A 75 -37.02 22.37 -9.65
N VAL A 76 -37.45 22.26 -8.41
CA VAL A 76 -38.41 21.27 -7.96
C VAL A 76 -39.81 21.80 -8.10
N SER A 77 -40.64 21.04 -8.82
CA SER A 77 -42.05 21.33 -8.97
C SER A 77 -42.85 20.99 -7.72
N GLN A 78 -44.03 21.58 -7.61
CA GLN A 78 -44.94 21.29 -6.50
C GLN A 78 -45.27 19.79 -6.39
N ASN A 79 -45.51 19.14 -7.53
CA ASN A 79 -45.86 17.73 -7.59
C ASN A 79 -44.72 16.85 -7.09
N GLU A 80 -43.47 17.20 -7.39
CA GLU A 80 -42.29 16.44 -6.92
C GLU A 80 -42.12 16.57 -5.39
N LEU A 81 -42.38 17.76 -4.81
CA LEU A 81 -42.40 17.92 -3.36
C LEU A 81 -43.50 17.07 -2.70
N GLU A 82 -44.65 16.91 -3.34
CA GLU A 82 -45.71 16.03 -2.82
C GLU A 82 -45.28 14.56 -2.82
N LEU A 83 -44.67 14.09 -3.92
CA LEU A 83 -44.12 12.74 -4.01
C LEU A 83 -43.01 12.50 -2.98
N LEU A 84 -42.15 13.50 -2.77
CA LEU A 84 -41.10 13.45 -1.77
C LEU A 84 -41.65 13.38 -0.35
N TRP A 85 -42.69 14.17 -0.04
CA TRP A 85 -43.38 14.09 1.25
C TRP A 85 -43.98 12.71 1.48
N LEU A 86 -44.69 12.13 0.50
CA LEU A 86 -45.28 10.80 0.64
C LEU A 86 -44.22 9.72 0.91
N SER A 87 -43.08 9.80 0.22
CA SER A 87 -41.94 8.91 0.44
C SER A 87 -41.33 9.08 1.84
N PHE A 88 -41.10 10.32 2.25
CA PHE A 88 -40.58 10.67 3.58
C PHE A 88 -41.52 10.14 4.67
N ASP A 89 -42.80 10.49 4.61
CA ASP A 89 -43.81 10.15 5.60
C ASP A 89 -43.95 8.62 5.71
N ARG A 90 -43.98 7.90 4.59
CA ARG A 90 -43.99 6.43 4.58
C ARG A 90 -42.79 5.83 5.33
N ILE A 91 -41.58 6.32 5.08
CA ILE A 91 -40.38 5.82 5.78
C ILE A 91 -40.48 6.14 7.28
N ILE A 92 -40.94 7.34 7.65
CA ILE A 92 -41.10 7.74 9.05
C ILE A 92 -42.17 6.91 9.76
N GLU A 93 -43.29 6.60 9.12
CA GLU A 93 -44.33 5.73 9.66
C GLU A 93 -43.85 4.29 9.82
N ASN A 94 -43.05 3.77 8.89
CA ASN A 94 -42.37 2.47 9.06
C ASN A 94 -41.45 2.48 10.29
N ILE A 95 -40.71 3.56 10.51
CA ILE A 95 -39.84 3.69 11.69
C ILE A 95 -40.67 3.74 12.98
N LYS A 96 -41.76 4.51 13.02
CA LYS A 96 -42.66 4.61 14.20
C LYS A 96 -43.35 3.29 14.52
N SER A 97 -43.72 2.52 13.50
CA SER A 97 -44.35 1.20 13.64
C SER A 97 -43.36 0.05 13.85
N HIS A 98 -42.06 0.34 13.98
CA HIS A 98 -40.98 -0.65 14.10
C HIS A 98 -40.90 -1.63 12.91
N ASN A 99 -41.40 -1.23 11.74
CA ASN A 99 -41.36 -2.01 10.51
C ASN A 99 -40.02 -1.80 9.77
N PHE A 100 -39.00 -2.54 10.20
CA PHE A 100 -37.66 -2.49 9.62
C PHE A 100 -37.41 -3.64 8.65
N HIS A 101 -36.54 -3.40 7.67
CA HIS A 101 -36.11 -4.39 6.69
C HIS A 101 -34.57 -4.44 6.63
N PRO A 102 -33.89 -4.94 7.69
CA PRO A 102 -32.45 -4.97 7.74
C PRO A 102 -31.87 -5.84 6.63
N ALA A 103 -30.96 -5.28 5.86
CA ALA A 103 -30.30 -5.96 4.76
C ALA A 103 -28.85 -5.50 4.57
N VAL A 104 -28.02 -6.42 4.08
CA VAL A 104 -26.67 -6.15 3.59
C VAL A 104 -26.65 -6.35 2.09
N PHE A 105 -26.00 -5.42 1.38
CA PHE A 105 -25.89 -5.44 -0.07
C PHE A 105 -24.46 -5.86 -0.46
N LEU A 106 -24.38 -6.94 -1.24
CA LEU A 106 -23.14 -7.57 -1.64
C LEU A 106 -22.88 -7.35 -3.12
N ASP A 107 -21.61 -7.21 -3.47
CA ASP A 107 -21.17 -7.27 -4.87
C ASP A 107 -21.48 -8.65 -5.45
N SER A 108 -22.16 -8.72 -6.59
CA SER A 108 -22.62 -10.02 -7.13
C SER A 108 -21.47 -10.95 -7.53
N LEU A 109 -20.32 -10.39 -7.92
CA LEU A 109 -19.14 -11.16 -8.32
C LEU A 109 -18.25 -11.49 -7.13
N SER A 110 -17.79 -10.46 -6.42
CA SER A 110 -16.81 -10.65 -5.33
C SER A 110 -17.45 -11.09 -4.02
N LYS A 111 -18.78 -10.98 -3.85
CA LYS A 111 -19.52 -11.21 -2.60
C LYS A 111 -19.13 -10.30 -1.43
N LYS A 112 -18.29 -9.29 -1.70
CA LYS A 112 -17.92 -8.26 -0.74
C LYS A 112 -19.09 -7.40 -0.33
N ILE A 113 -19.07 -7.02 0.94
CA ILE A 113 -20.04 -6.09 1.51
C ILE A 113 -19.81 -4.70 0.94
N LYS A 114 -20.81 -4.14 0.26
CA LYS A 114 -20.77 -2.78 -0.28
C LYS A 114 -21.45 -1.79 0.63
N THR A 115 -22.61 -2.18 1.18
CA THR A 115 -23.38 -1.32 2.09
C THR A 115 -24.42 -2.14 2.86
N HIS A 116 -25.16 -1.49 3.73
CA HIS A 116 -26.26 -2.04 4.51
C HIS A 116 -27.39 -1.02 4.61
N SER A 117 -28.61 -1.48 4.85
CA SER A 117 -29.74 -0.62 5.18
C SER A 117 -30.59 -1.29 6.25
N ILE A 118 -31.16 -0.50 7.16
CA ILE A 118 -32.12 -0.98 8.17
C ILE A 118 -33.56 -0.77 7.69
N ILE A 119 -33.76 0.16 6.76
CA ILE A 119 -35.04 0.36 6.05
C ILE A 119 -34.99 -0.32 4.69
N GLU A 120 -36.15 -0.58 4.11
CA GLU A 120 -36.22 -1.05 2.73
C GLU A 120 -35.50 -0.07 1.80
N SER A 121 -34.61 -0.59 0.96
CA SER A 121 -33.77 0.23 0.10
C SER A 121 -33.91 -0.16 -1.37
N VAL A 122 -34.16 0.84 -2.21
CA VAL A 122 -34.20 0.74 -3.67
C VAL A 122 -32.93 1.31 -4.33
N GLN A 123 -32.03 1.89 -3.55
CA GLN A 123 -30.77 2.49 -4.02
C GLN A 123 -29.79 1.53 -4.69
N PHE A 124 -29.91 0.24 -4.39
CA PHE A 124 -28.87 -0.75 -4.64
C PHE A 124 -29.33 -1.91 -5.54
N PRO A 125 -29.94 -1.65 -6.71
CA PRO A 125 -30.54 -2.71 -7.54
C PRO A 125 -29.51 -3.64 -8.19
N LYS A 126 -28.25 -3.20 -8.28
CA LYS A 126 -27.14 -3.96 -8.88
C LYS A 126 -26.47 -4.95 -7.92
N TYR A 127 -26.80 -4.87 -6.63
CA TYR A 127 -26.15 -5.65 -5.59
C TYR A 127 -27.08 -6.76 -5.10
N ASP A 128 -26.49 -7.89 -4.73
CA ASP A 128 -27.23 -8.99 -4.13
C ASP A 128 -27.70 -8.57 -2.73
N LYS A 129 -29.00 -8.66 -2.46
CA LYS A 129 -29.59 -8.28 -1.18
C LYS A 129 -29.69 -9.49 -0.26
N LEU A 130 -28.95 -9.47 0.85
CA LEU A 130 -29.08 -10.43 1.95
C LEU A 130 -29.93 -9.81 3.06
N SER A 131 -31.13 -10.34 3.28
CA SER A 131 -32.09 -9.82 4.27
C SER A 131 -31.99 -10.55 5.61
N PHE A 132 -32.30 -9.85 6.69
CA PHE A 132 -32.24 -10.35 8.06
C PHE A 132 -33.54 -10.03 8.80
N ASN A 133 -33.86 -10.85 9.81
CA ASN A 133 -35.07 -10.68 10.62
C ASN A 133 -34.95 -9.50 11.60
N ASP A 134 -33.74 -9.18 12.03
CA ASP A 134 -33.47 -8.15 13.03
C ASP A 134 -32.17 -7.38 12.73
N ALA A 135 -32.09 -6.17 13.27
CA ALA A 135 -30.95 -5.28 13.05
C ALA A 135 -29.65 -5.83 13.67
N ASN A 136 -29.71 -6.56 14.79
CA ASN A 136 -28.51 -7.07 15.44
C ASN A 136 -27.85 -8.17 14.60
N SER A 137 -28.64 -9.08 14.04
CA SER A 137 -28.15 -10.11 13.13
C SER A 137 -27.53 -9.51 11.86
N CYS A 138 -28.17 -8.49 11.28
CA CYS A 138 -27.64 -7.74 10.15
C CYS A 138 -26.29 -7.07 10.48
N LEU A 139 -26.22 -6.33 11.58
CA LEU A 139 -25.00 -5.65 12.01
C LEU A 139 -23.89 -6.63 12.40
N LYS A 140 -24.23 -7.76 13.04
CA LYS A 140 -23.27 -8.81 13.35
C LYS A 140 -22.63 -9.37 12.09
N TYR A 141 -23.43 -9.67 11.07
CA TYR A 141 -22.91 -10.12 9.76
C TYR A 141 -22.02 -9.05 9.13
N LEU A 142 -22.49 -7.80 9.08
CA LEU A 142 -21.77 -6.65 8.53
C LEU A 142 -20.39 -6.48 9.17
N PHE A 143 -20.35 -6.28 10.50
CA PHE A 143 -19.09 -5.98 11.18
C PHE A 143 -18.15 -7.18 11.24
N THR A 144 -18.67 -8.42 11.33
CA THR A 144 -17.83 -9.62 11.24
C THR A 144 -17.17 -9.73 9.86
N GLY A 145 -17.91 -9.43 8.78
CA GLY A 145 -17.39 -9.43 7.42
C GLY A 145 -16.32 -8.34 7.22
N LEU A 146 -16.62 -7.10 7.64
CA LEU A 146 -15.68 -5.98 7.55
C LEU A 146 -14.42 -6.21 8.38
N GLU A 147 -14.53 -6.80 9.56
CA GLU A 147 -13.37 -7.14 10.39
C GLU A 147 -12.49 -8.20 9.74
N LYS A 148 -13.09 -9.26 9.17
CA LYS A 148 -12.35 -10.29 8.41
C LYS A 148 -11.59 -9.68 7.25
N GLU A 149 -12.23 -8.84 6.44
CA GLU A 149 -11.58 -8.16 5.32
C GLU A 149 -10.42 -7.27 5.79
N ARG A 150 -10.65 -6.46 6.84
CA ARG A 150 -9.60 -5.62 7.42
C ARG A 150 -8.42 -6.44 7.95
N ASN A 151 -8.68 -7.58 8.58
CA ASN A 151 -7.65 -8.47 9.10
C ASN A 151 -6.81 -9.08 7.97
N ILE A 152 -7.46 -9.50 6.88
CA ILE A 152 -6.78 -10.00 5.68
C ILE A 152 -5.88 -8.91 5.08
N LEU A 153 -6.42 -7.71 4.84
CA LEU A 153 -5.64 -6.58 4.30
C LEU A 153 -4.47 -6.21 5.21
N THR A 154 -4.67 -6.25 6.53
CA THR A 154 -3.60 -5.98 7.50
C THR A 154 -2.49 -7.04 7.42
N LEU A 155 -2.85 -8.32 7.29
CA LEU A 155 -1.89 -9.40 7.15
C LEU A 155 -1.13 -9.31 5.81
N GLN A 156 -1.83 -8.99 4.72
CA GLN A 156 -1.23 -8.78 3.40
C GLN A 156 -0.19 -7.64 3.45
N ASN A 157 -0.56 -6.48 4.00
CA ASN A 157 0.35 -5.35 4.16
C ASN A 157 1.58 -5.70 5.02
N LYS A 158 1.41 -6.51 6.07
CA LYS A 158 2.53 -6.99 6.89
C LYS A 158 3.47 -7.89 6.07
N LEU A 159 2.92 -8.82 5.29
CA LEU A 159 3.70 -9.70 4.42
C LEU A 159 4.46 -8.92 3.35
N ASP A 160 3.81 -7.98 2.68
CA ASP A 160 4.46 -7.12 1.69
C ASP A 160 5.61 -6.32 2.29
N ASN A 161 5.43 -5.77 3.48
CA ASN A 161 6.50 -5.07 4.19
C ASN A 161 7.68 -6.01 4.52
N ILE A 162 7.42 -7.25 4.93
CA ILE A 162 8.46 -8.25 5.21
C ILE A 162 9.22 -8.61 3.93
N ILE A 163 8.51 -8.85 2.82
CA ILE A 163 9.10 -9.17 1.52
C ILE A 163 9.98 -8.02 1.05
N ASN A 164 9.44 -6.80 0.99
CA ASN A 164 10.15 -5.61 0.54
C ASN A 164 11.39 -5.33 1.40
N LYS A 165 11.28 -5.43 2.73
CA LYS A 165 12.42 -5.26 3.64
C LYS A 165 13.52 -6.29 3.37
N ASN A 166 13.15 -7.54 3.09
CA ASN A 166 14.12 -8.58 2.74
C ASN A 166 14.75 -8.35 1.36
N MET A 167 14.00 -7.90 0.36
CA MET A 167 14.54 -7.53 -0.96
C MET A 167 15.58 -6.42 -0.83
N VAL A 168 15.25 -5.34 -0.13
CA VAL A 168 16.17 -4.23 0.12
C VAL A 168 17.46 -4.73 0.81
N LYS A 169 17.31 -5.57 1.84
CA LYS A 169 18.47 -6.16 2.55
C LYS A 169 19.34 -7.02 1.64
N ILE A 170 18.74 -7.81 0.73
CA ILE A 170 19.48 -8.63 -0.23
C ILE A 170 20.16 -7.75 -1.29
N ASN A 171 19.46 -6.76 -1.83
CA ASN A 171 20.00 -5.80 -2.80
C ASN A 171 21.20 -5.03 -2.23
N ASN A 172 21.11 -4.53 -1.01
CA ASN A 172 22.23 -3.85 -0.36
C ASN A 172 23.46 -4.77 -0.22
N LYS A 173 23.24 -6.08 0.04
CA LYS A 173 24.34 -7.06 0.06
C LYS A 173 24.91 -7.32 -1.33
N ILE A 174 24.07 -7.40 -2.36
CA ILE A 174 24.50 -7.54 -3.76
C ILE A 174 25.41 -6.37 -4.15
N ILE A 175 24.98 -5.13 -3.88
CA ILE A 175 25.76 -3.91 -4.15
C ILE A 175 27.10 -3.95 -3.41
N ALA A 176 27.09 -4.33 -2.13
CA ALA A 176 28.32 -4.46 -1.35
C ALA A 176 29.28 -5.51 -1.92
N TYR A 177 28.78 -6.65 -2.38
CA TYR A 177 29.61 -7.68 -3.02
C TYR A 177 30.12 -7.25 -4.40
N GLN A 178 29.34 -6.52 -5.18
CA GLN A 178 29.79 -5.95 -6.46
C GLN A 178 30.94 -4.96 -6.26
N LYS A 179 30.83 -4.06 -5.27
CA LYS A 179 31.93 -3.14 -4.92
C LYS A 179 33.21 -3.90 -4.53
N LYS A 180 33.09 -4.91 -3.67
CA LYS A 180 34.23 -5.76 -3.28
C LYS A 180 34.82 -6.51 -4.47
N LEU A 181 34.00 -6.96 -5.43
CA LEU A 181 34.50 -7.62 -6.64
C LEU A 181 35.31 -6.66 -7.51
N GLU A 182 34.88 -5.41 -7.68
CA GLU A 182 35.66 -4.40 -8.41
C GLU A 182 37.02 -4.13 -7.74
N GLU A 183 37.08 -4.11 -6.40
CA GLU A 183 38.35 -3.99 -5.65
C GLU A 183 39.32 -5.15 -5.92
N VAL A 184 38.80 -6.38 -6.05
CA VAL A 184 39.64 -7.58 -6.29
C VAL A 184 39.78 -7.96 -7.76
N LYS A 185 39.09 -7.30 -8.69
CA LYS A 185 39.06 -7.59 -10.13
C LYS A 185 40.45 -7.47 -10.77
N ASN A 186 41.25 -6.53 -10.29
CA ASN A 186 42.62 -6.28 -10.76
C ASN A 186 43.66 -7.28 -10.20
N CYS A 187 43.24 -8.42 -9.64
CA CYS A 187 44.16 -9.41 -9.06
C CYS A 187 45.23 -9.88 -10.06
N GLU A 188 44.91 -9.98 -11.36
CA GLU A 188 45.87 -10.36 -12.40
C GLU A 188 47.06 -9.40 -12.52
N LYS A 189 46.87 -8.12 -12.19
CA LYS A 189 47.98 -7.15 -12.14
C LYS A 189 49.04 -7.58 -11.13
N TYR A 190 48.66 -8.17 -9.99
CA TYR A 190 49.62 -8.68 -9.01
C TYR A 190 50.40 -9.89 -9.53
N LYS A 191 49.79 -10.73 -10.38
CA LYS A 191 50.48 -11.84 -11.03
C LYS A 191 51.52 -11.31 -12.03
N LEU A 192 51.10 -10.39 -12.90
CA LEU A 192 51.98 -9.72 -13.87
C LEU A 192 53.16 -9.02 -13.19
N MET A 193 52.89 -8.24 -12.13
CA MET A 193 53.95 -7.58 -11.35
C MET A 193 54.93 -8.59 -10.74
N GLY A 194 54.44 -9.71 -10.21
CA GLY A 194 55.28 -10.79 -9.68
C GLY A 194 56.16 -11.45 -10.75
N GLU A 195 55.62 -11.65 -11.95
CA GLU A 195 56.35 -12.19 -13.11
C GLU A 195 57.43 -11.23 -13.60
N LEU A 196 57.10 -9.93 -13.75
CA LEU A 196 58.03 -8.89 -14.19
C LEU A 196 59.17 -8.62 -13.18
N ILE A 197 58.91 -8.72 -11.87
CA ILE A 197 59.98 -8.66 -10.86
C ILE A 197 60.88 -9.89 -10.97
N LYS A 198 60.30 -11.08 -11.21
CA LYS A 198 61.04 -12.32 -11.32
C LYS A 198 61.93 -12.37 -12.57
N SER A 199 61.50 -11.79 -13.69
CA SER A 199 62.31 -11.69 -14.90
C SER A 199 63.47 -10.71 -14.78
N ASN A 200 63.36 -9.71 -13.89
CA ASN A 200 64.35 -8.63 -13.72
C ASN A 200 65.15 -8.74 -12.40
N LEU A 201 65.25 -9.93 -11.81
CA LEU A 201 65.92 -10.12 -10.50
C LEU A 201 67.36 -9.58 -10.47
N GLY A 202 68.11 -9.68 -11.57
CA GLY A 202 69.47 -9.17 -11.68
C GLY A 202 69.59 -7.64 -11.69
N HIS A 203 68.50 -6.93 -11.97
CA HIS A 203 68.45 -5.47 -12.09
C HIS A 203 67.90 -4.78 -10.83
N ILE A 204 67.46 -5.54 -9.82
CA ILE A 204 66.86 -5.02 -8.58
C ILE A 204 67.81 -5.25 -7.42
N LYS A 205 68.11 -4.20 -6.65
CA LYS A 205 68.89 -4.29 -5.40
C LYS A 205 67.98 -4.21 -4.18
N ARG A 206 68.45 -4.79 -3.08
CA ARG A 206 67.76 -4.65 -1.79
C ARG A 206 67.84 -3.18 -1.35
N GLY A 207 66.69 -2.59 -1.03
CA GLY A 207 66.58 -1.17 -0.66
C GLY A 207 65.83 -0.33 -1.71
N ASP A 208 65.68 -0.83 -2.94
CA ASP A 208 64.96 -0.14 -4.00
C ASP A 208 63.48 0.04 -3.66
N ARG A 209 62.93 1.20 -4.02
CA ARG A 209 61.53 1.57 -3.75
C ARG A 209 60.58 1.20 -4.89
N GLU A 210 61.10 1.08 -6.10
CA GLU A 210 60.33 0.75 -7.31
C GLU A 210 61.25 0.24 -8.42
N ILE A 211 60.68 -0.43 -9.41
CA ILE A 211 61.35 -0.81 -10.66
C ILE A 211 60.48 -0.39 -11.85
N THR A 212 61.07 0.23 -12.86
CA THR A 212 60.44 0.45 -14.16
C THR A 212 60.94 -0.61 -15.15
N THR A 213 60.02 -1.39 -15.71
CA THR A 213 60.34 -2.45 -16.68
C THR A 213 59.32 -2.46 -17.81
N ILE A 214 59.76 -2.93 -18.98
CA ILE A 214 58.88 -3.14 -20.13
C ILE A 214 57.90 -4.26 -19.80
N ASN A 215 56.62 -4.04 -20.10
CA ASN A 215 55.59 -5.08 -20.04
C ASN A 215 55.58 -5.90 -21.34
N TYR A 216 56.34 -6.99 -21.36
CA TYR A 216 56.42 -7.89 -22.54
C TYR A 216 55.12 -8.65 -22.84
N TYR A 217 54.13 -8.60 -21.95
CA TYR A 217 52.79 -9.17 -22.17
C TYR A 217 51.83 -8.16 -22.83
N SER A 218 52.24 -6.90 -23.00
CA SER A 218 51.45 -5.88 -23.72
C SER A 218 51.88 -5.81 -25.19
N PRO A 219 50.94 -5.77 -26.17
CA PRO A 219 51.25 -5.57 -27.59
C PRO A 219 52.03 -4.28 -27.86
N HIS A 220 51.86 -3.27 -27.01
CA HIS A 220 52.48 -1.95 -27.14
C HIS A 220 53.81 -1.80 -26.37
N GLN A 221 54.27 -2.86 -25.69
CA GLN A 221 55.53 -2.87 -24.91
C GLN A 221 55.69 -1.66 -23.97
N GLU A 222 54.60 -1.28 -23.30
CA GLU A 222 54.58 -0.13 -22.39
C GLU A 222 55.48 -0.35 -21.18
N ASN A 223 56.11 0.73 -20.71
CA ASN A 223 56.86 0.72 -19.45
C ASN A 223 55.89 0.73 -18.27
N ILE A 224 56.06 -0.22 -17.34
CA ILE A 224 55.32 -0.31 -16.08
C ILE A 224 56.28 -0.05 -14.92
N THR A 225 55.89 0.85 -14.03
CA THR A 225 56.56 1.08 -12.74
C THR A 225 55.88 0.24 -11.65
N ILE A 226 56.66 -0.60 -10.97
CA ILE A 226 56.19 -1.53 -9.94
C ILE A 226 56.81 -1.13 -8.60
N PRO A 227 56.00 -0.77 -7.57
CA PRO A 227 56.52 -0.45 -6.26
C PRO A 227 57.10 -1.69 -5.56
N LEU A 228 58.21 -1.53 -4.86
CA LEU A 228 58.90 -2.58 -4.13
C LEU A 228 58.93 -2.27 -2.64
N ASN A 229 58.97 -3.31 -1.82
CA ASN A 229 59.25 -3.17 -0.41
C ASN A 229 60.77 -3.19 -0.20
N ASN A 230 61.33 -2.04 0.17
CA ASN A 230 62.75 -1.83 0.42
C ASN A 230 63.36 -2.77 1.49
N LYS A 231 62.53 -3.32 2.40
CA LYS A 231 62.99 -4.27 3.44
C LYS A 231 63.19 -5.68 2.90
N LEU A 232 62.54 -6.03 1.79
CA LEU A 232 62.51 -7.37 1.21
C LEU A 232 63.58 -7.52 0.12
N THR A 233 64.06 -8.75 -0.08
CA THR A 233 64.88 -9.09 -1.25
C THR A 233 64.05 -9.07 -2.54
N PRO A 234 64.66 -8.95 -3.73
CA PRO A 234 63.93 -9.01 -5.00
C PRO A 234 63.04 -10.25 -5.14
N LEU A 235 63.53 -11.41 -4.72
CA LEU A 235 62.76 -12.67 -4.72
C LEU A 235 61.59 -12.63 -3.73
N GLN A 236 61.79 -12.07 -2.53
CA GLN A 236 60.73 -11.90 -1.53
C GLN A 236 59.66 -10.89 -1.99
N ASN A 237 60.05 -9.84 -2.73
CA ASN A 237 59.11 -8.92 -3.37
C ASN A 237 58.24 -9.66 -4.40
N ALA A 238 58.83 -10.44 -5.31
CA ALA A 238 58.08 -11.27 -6.26
C ALA A 238 57.12 -12.24 -5.55
N GLN A 239 57.59 -12.97 -4.53
CA GLN A 239 56.76 -13.88 -3.74
C GLN A 239 55.61 -13.17 -3.02
N SER A 240 55.83 -11.95 -2.50
CA SER A 240 54.79 -11.13 -1.89
C SER A 240 53.68 -10.78 -2.88
N TYR A 241 54.03 -10.42 -4.11
CA TYR A 241 53.08 -10.17 -5.19
C TYR A 241 52.29 -11.43 -5.57
N PHE A 242 52.94 -12.60 -5.68
CA PHE A 242 52.23 -13.87 -5.89
C PHE A 242 51.32 -14.25 -4.71
N LYS A 243 51.70 -13.95 -3.47
CA LYS A 243 50.86 -14.16 -2.27
C LYS A 243 49.63 -13.26 -2.29
N LYS A 244 49.79 -11.98 -2.66
CA LYS A 244 48.68 -11.03 -2.88
C LYS A 244 47.74 -11.53 -3.99
N TYR A 245 48.29 -12.01 -5.11
CA TYR A 245 47.50 -12.61 -6.19
C TYR A 245 46.66 -13.80 -5.69
N ARG A 246 47.26 -14.78 -5.02
CA ARG A 246 46.50 -15.95 -4.50
C ARG A 246 45.37 -15.51 -3.56
N LYS A 247 45.66 -14.64 -2.59
CA LYS A 247 44.66 -14.13 -1.63
C LYS A 247 43.50 -13.41 -2.32
N THR A 248 43.80 -12.57 -3.31
CA THR A 248 42.80 -11.80 -4.06
C THR A 248 41.98 -12.68 -5.00
N LYS A 249 42.61 -13.68 -5.64
CA LYS A 249 41.93 -14.70 -6.47
C LYS A 249 40.96 -15.56 -5.65
N ASP A 250 41.40 -16.05 -4.49
CA ASP A 250 40.54 -16.84 -3.60
C ASP A 250 39.35 -16.02 -3.10
N SER A 251 39.62 -14.76 -2.72
CA SER A 251 38.58 -13.80 -2.33
C SER A 251 37.58 -13.56 -3.47
N PHE A 252 38.06 -13.39 -4.71
CA PHE A 252 37.22 -13.21 -5.89
C PHE A 252 36.26 -14.40 -6.09
N GLY A 253 36.78 -15.63 -6.01
CA GLY A 253 35.96 -16.85 -6.15
C GLY A 253 34.86 -16.94 -5.08
N ILE A 254 35.21 -16.69 -3.82
CA ILE A 254 34.26 -16.73 -2.70
C ILE A 254 33.19 -15.63 -2.85
N ILE A 255 33.59 -14.40 -3.13
CA ILE A 255 32.68 -13.26 -3.25
C ILE A 255 31.76 -13.45 -4.47
N SER A 256 32.29 -13.93 -5.60
CA SER A 256 31.50 -14.22 -6.81
C SER A 256 30.42 -15.28 -6.54
N LYS A 257 30.77 -16.36 -5.84
CA LYS A 257 29.80 -17.38 -5.41
C LYS A 257 28.73 -16.79 -4.48
N GLN A 258 29.13 -15.97 -3.51
CA GLN A 258 28.18 -15.30 -2.61
C GLN A 258 27.25 -14.34 -3.36
N LEU A 259 27.77 -13.59 -4.33
CA LEU A 259 26.98 -12.69 -5.18
C LEU A 259 25.93 -13.47 -5.98
N ASN A 260 26.31 -14.55 -6.65
CA ASN A 260 25.38 -15.38 -7.42
C ASN A 260 24.29 -15.98 -6.52
N ASN A 261 24.65 -16.48 -5.34
CA ASN A 261 23.67 -17.00 -4.37
C ASN A 261 22.69 -15.90 -3.91
N LYS A 262 23.14 -14.65 -3.73
CA LYS A 262 22.26 -13.54 -3.37
C LYS A 262 21.35 -13.13 -4.53
N LYS A 263 21.86 -13.08 -5.76
CA LYS A 263 21.07 -12.80 -6.96
C LYS A 263 19.96 -13.84 -7.15
N LEU A 264 20.30 -15.13 -7.04
CA LEU A 264 19.31 -16.22 -7.14
C LEU A 264 18.21 -16.07 -6.08
N LYS A 265 18.60 -15.82 -4.83
CA LYS A 265 17.63 -15.61 -3.74
C LYS A 265 16.72 -14.40 -3.97
N LEU A 266 17.24 -13.33 -4.59
CA LEU A 266 16.44 -12.16 -4.96
C LEU A 266 15.41 -12.52 -6.03
N THR A 267 15.83 -13.23 -7.09
CA THR A 267 14.94 -13.68 -8.18
C THR A 267 13.81 -14.54 -7.63
N GLN A 268 14.13 -15.54 -6.79
CA GLN A 268 13.13 -16.40 -6.15
C GLN A 268 12.11 -15.60 -5.33
N LEU A 269 12.58 -14.57 -4.60
CA LEU A 269 11.71 -13.75 -3.78
C LEU A 269 10.81 -12.82 -4.62
N MET A 270 11.30 -12.35 -5.77
CA MET A 270 10.49 -11.61 -6.75
C MET A 270 9.40 -12.48 -7.38
N GLU A 271 9.75 -13.72 -7.76
CA GLU A 271 8.79 -14.69 -8.29
C GLU A 271 7.72 -15.02 -7.26
N PHE A 272 8.13 -15.27 -6.01
CA PHE A 272 7.19 -15.50 -4.92
C PHE A 272 6.24 -14.31 -4.71
N GLN A 273 6.76 -13.07 -4.73
CA GLN A 273 5.92 -11.88 -4.62
C GLN A 273 4.93 -11.76 -5.77
N LYS A 274 5.34 -12.10 -7.00
CA LYS A 274 4.46 -12.10 -8.17
C LYS A 274 3.31 -13.11 -8.04
N LEU A 275 3.64 -14.35 -7.68
CA LEU A 275 2.64 -15.41 -7.46
C LEU A 275 1.69 -15.06 -6.32
N TYR A 276 2.23 -14.52 -5.23
CA TYR A 276 1.43 -14.04 -4.10
C TYR A 276 0.43 -12.96 -4.54
N LYS A 277 0.86 -11.96 -5.32
CA LYS A 277 -0.03 -10.88 -5.80
C LYS A 277 -1.14 -11.41 -6.71
N GLN A 278 -0.81 -12.30 -7.64
CA GLN A 278 -1.80 -12.93 -8.51
C GLN A 278 -2.86 -13.70 -7.71
N ASN A 279 -2.43 -14.42 -6.67
CA ASN A 279 -3.34 -15.16 -5.82
C ASN A 279 -4.09 -14.28 -4.82
N SER A 280 -3.49 -13.19 -4.32
CA SER A 280 -4.17 -12.24 -3.42
C SER A 280 -5.29 -11.50 -4.13
N ASP A 281 -5.07 -11.11 -5.39
CA ASP A 281 -6.09 -10.48 -6.21
C ASP A 281 -7.22 -11.48 -6.53
N SER A 282 -6.86 -12.76 -6.74
CA SER A 282 -7.85 -13.83 -6.89
C SER A 282 -8.62 -14.14 -5.59
N LEU A 283 -7.97 -14.10 -4.43
CA LEU A 283 -8.58 -14.29 -3.10
C LEU A 283 -9.48 -13.11 -2.73
N LEU A 284 -9.09 -11.88 -3.08
CA LEU A 284 -9.97 -10.71 -2.95
C LEU A 284 -11.20 -10.79 -3.86
N ASN A 285 -11.17 -11.60 -4.92
CA ASN A 285 -12.32 -11.85 -5.78
C ASN A 285 -13.19 -13.03 -5.30
N LEU A 286 -12.70 -13.82 -4.34
CA LEU A 286 -13.37 -15.02 -3.80
C LEU A 286 -13.96 -14.81 -2.39
N ILE A 287 -13.66 -13.67 -1.74
CA ILE A 287 -14.16 -13.24 -0.42
C ILE A 287 -14.98 -11.96 -0.60
#